data_AF-A0A2A2AI05-F1
#
_entry.id   AF-A0A2A2AI05-F1
#
_cell.length_a   1.000
_cell.length_b   1.000
_cell.length_c   1.000
_cell.angle_alpha   90.00
_cell.angle_beta   90.00
_cell.angle_gamma   90.00
#
_symmetry.space_group_name_H-M   'P 1'
#
loop_
_entity.id
_entity.type
_entity.pdbx_description
1 polymer ?
#
loop_
_entity_poly.entity_id
_entity_poly.type
_entity_poly.pdbx_seq_one_letter_code
_entity_poly.pdbx_strand_id
1 'polypeptide(L)'
;MHSDHLGTPQIATDKNGNQTWAQVSEAFGKATVSANASTEINIRLPGQYYDKETGTHYNFHRHYDPSTGRYLQSDPIGLQSGFNLYVYASAMP
;
A
#
# COMPACT_ATOMS: atom_id res chain seq x y z
N MET A 1 8.46 -14.11 4.89
CA MET A 1 7.91 -12.98 4.11
C MET A 1 9.03 -12.41 3.27
N HIS A 2 8.73 -12.09 2.02
CA HIS A 2 9.68 -11.58 1.05
C HIS A 2 9.15 -10.26 0.53
N SER A 3 9.97 -9.23 0.58
CA SER A 3 9.61 -7.86 0.22
C SER A 3 10.49 -7.31 -0.89
N ASP A 4 10.03 -6.26 -1.56
CA ASP A 4 10.85 -5.49 -2.50
C ASP A 4 11.82 -4.53 -1.78
N HIS A 5 12.54 -3.73 -2.58
CA HIS A 5 13.49 -2.72 -2.09
C HIS A 5 12.88 -1.61 -1.20
N LEU A 6 11.56 -1.39 -1.26
CA LEU A 6 10.84 -0.44 -0.41
C LEU A 6 10.33 -1.11 0.87
N GLY A 7 10.51 -2.43 1.01
CA GLY A 7 9.97 -3.21 2.11
C GLY A 7 8.51 -3.64 1.93
N THR A 8 7.90 -3.37 0.76
CA THR A 8 6.53 -3.79 0.46
C THR A 8 6.47 -5.30 0.37
N PRO A 9 5.60 -6.00 1.11
CA PRO A 9 5.48 -7.45 1.02
C PRO A 9 5.06 -7.88 -0.38
N GLN A 10 5.80 -8.79 -1.01
CA GLN A 10 5.45 -9.34 -2.33
C GLN A 10 4.96 -10.79 -2.22
N ILE A 11 5.59 -11.58 -1.34
CA ILE A 11 5.28 -13.00 -1.14
C ILE A 11 5.34 -13.35 0.36
N ALA A 12 4.44 -14.22 0.81
CA ALA A 12 4.54 -14.90 2.09
C ALA A 12 4.46 -16.42 1.90
N THR A 13 5.25 -17.13 2.73
CA THR A 13 5.35 -18.58 2.72
C THR A 13 5.14 -19.12 4.14
N ASP A 14 4.68 -20.37 4.23
CA ASP A 14 4.65 -21.12 5.48
C ASP A 14 6.07 -21.63 5.87
N LYS A 15 6.14 -22.34 7.00
CA LYS A 15 7.40 -22.95 7.51
C LYS A 15 8.00 -24.02 6.59
N ASN A 16 7.22 -24.57 5.66
CA ASN A 16 7.64 -25.58 4.69
C ASN A 16 8.04 -24.94 3.35
N GLY A 17 7.91 -23.61 3.21
CA GLY A 17 8.21 -22.88 1.98
C GLY A 17 7.04 -22.79 0.99
N ASN A 18 5.84 -23.27 1.33
CA ASN A 18 4.68 -23.15 0.45
C ASN A 18 4.17 -21.70 0.46
N GLN A 19 3.85 -21.14 -0.71
CA GLN A 19 3.25 -19.81 -0.81
C GLN A 19 1.86 -19.79 -0.17
N THR A 20 1.66 -18.89 0.80
CA THR A 20 0.37 -18.68 1.49
C THR A 20 -0.32 -17.39 1.04
N TRP A 21 0.44 -16.45 0.48
CA TRP A 21 -0.06 -15.18 -0.04
C TRP A 21 0.97 -14.60 -1.01
N ALA A 22 0.51 -13.95 -2.07
CA ALA A 22 1.34 -13.12 -2.92
C ALA A 22 0.50 -11.98 -3.49
N GLN A 23 1.17 -10.90 -3.90
CA GLN A 23 0.55 -9.84 -4.67
C GLN A 23 1.38 -9.46 -5.88
N VAL A 24 0.72 -8.83 -6.85
CA VAL A 24 1.37 -8.05 -7.91
C VAL A 24 0.87 -6.62 -7.78
N SER A 25 1.77 -5.67 -7.57
CA SER A 25 1.47 -4.25 -7.38
C SER A 25 1.99 -3.38 -8.52
N GLU A 26 1.19 -2.41 -8.94
CA GLU A 26 1.60 -1.29 -9.78
C GLU A 26 2.44 -0.28 -8.96
N ALA A 27 3.08 0.68 -9.65
CA ALA A 27 3.99 1.65 -9.03
C ALA A 27 3.36 2.45 -7.87
N PHE A 28 2.07 2.79 -7.98
CA PHE A 28 1.33 3.54 -6.96
C PHE A 28 0.62 2.63 -5.94
N GLY A 29 1.02 1.37 -5.83
CA GLY A 29 0.56 0.47 -4.77
C GLY A 29 -0.80 -0.19 -5.02
N LYS A 30 -1.44 0.06 -6.17
CA LYS A 30 -2.61 -0.72 -6.59
C LYS A 30 -2.16 -2.15 -6.80
N ALA A 31 -2.75 -3.09 -6.06
CA ALA A 31 -2.27 -4.46 -6.05
C ALA A 31 -3.41 -5.47 -6.19
N THR A 32 -3.08 -6.59 -6.83
CA THR A 32 -3.95 -7.77 -6.91
C THR A 32 -3.31 -8.89 -6.12
N VAL A 33 -4.06 -9.45 -5.17
CA VAL A 33 -3.64 -10.59 -4.35
C VAL A 33 -3.95 -11.90 -5.09
N SER A 34 -3.10 -12.91 -4.93
CA SER A 34 -3.29 -14.25 -5.49
C SER A 34 -4.64 -14.84 -5.07
N ALA A 35 -5.42 -15.36 -6.03
CA ALA A 35 -6.76 -15.89 -5.78
C ALA A 35 -6.80 -17.07 -4.78
N ASN A 36 -5.71 -17.80 -4.62
CA ASN A 36 -5.55 -18.94 -3.71
C ASN A 36 -4.84 -18.55 -2.39
N ALA A 37 -4.80 -17.27 -2.03
CA ALA A 37 -4.22 -16.84 -0.77
C ALA A 37 -4.95 -17.51 0.43
N SER A 38 -4.19 -18.14 1.32
CA SER A 38 -4.67 -18.77 2.54
C SER A 38 -4.38 -17.95 3.80
N THR A 39 -3.64 -16.85 3.67
CA THR A 39 -3.37 -15.88 4.73
C THR A 39 -3.72 -14.47 4.24
N GLU A 40 -4.13 -13.60 5.15
CA GLU A 40 -4.41 -12.19 4.85
C GLU A 40 -3.23 -11.32 5.30
N ILE A 41 -2.67 -10.55 4.36
CA ILE A 41 -1.66 -9.53 4.63
C ILE A 41 -2.18 -8.20 4.12
N ASN A 42 -2.41 -7.28 5.05
CA ASN A 42 -2.95 -5.96 4.77
C ASN A 42 -1.88 -4.86 4.75
N ILE A 43 -0.61 -5.18 4.99
CA ILE A 43 0.47 -4.20 4.82
C ILE A 43 0.68 -3.92 3.31
N ARG A 44 0.88 -2.65 2.96
CA ARG A 44 1.08 -2.17 1.57
C ARG A 44 2.41 -1.41 1.46
N LEU A 45 2.46 -0.33 0.67
CA LEU A 45 3.60 0.58 0.60
C LEU A 45 3.99 1.11 2.00
N PRO A 46 5.18 1.70 2.19
CA PRO A 46 5.63 2.16 3.51
C PRO A 46 4.59 2.98 4.28
N GLY A 47 4.26 2.53 5.50
CA GLY A 47 3.29 3.15 6.39
C GLY A 47 1.81 2.85 6.09
N GLN A 48 1.52 2.08 5.03
CA GLN A 48 0.15 1.84 4.56
C GLN A 48 -0.43 0.51 5.05
N TYR A 49 -1.69 0.57 5.51
CA TYR A 49 -2.52 -0.57 5.85
C TYR A 49 -3.77 -0.59 4.95
N TYR A 50 -4.01 -1.70 4.26
CA TYR A 50 -5.17 -1.90 3.39
C TYR A 50 -6.44 -2.08 4.23
N ASP A 51 -7.35 -1.14 4.05
CA ASP A 51 -8.71 -1.22 4.54
C ASP A 51 -9.60 -1.84 3.47
N LYS A 52 -10.04 -3.09 3.72
CA LYS A 52 -10.86 -3.86 2.79
C LYS A 52 -12.26 -3.29 2.62
N GLU A 53 -12.81 -2.60 3.62
CA GLU A 53 -14.17 -2.06 3.55
C GLU A 53 -14.27 -0.92 2.54
N THR A 54 -13.24 -0.07 2.51
CA THR A 54 -13.18 1.10 1.61
C THR A 54 -12.35 0.86 0.35
N GLY A 55 -11.50 -0.16 0.33
CA GLY A 55 -10.50 -0.37 -0.72
C GLY A 55 -9.35 0.65 -0.68
N THR A 56 -9.28 1.46 0.38
CA THR A 56 -8.23 2.49 0.56
C THR A 56 -7.11 1.97 1.45
N HIS A 57 -6.00 2.70 1.46
CA HIS A 57 -4.87 2.41 2.32
C HIS A 57 -4.81 3.46 3.43
N TYR A 58 -5.07 3.05 4.65
CA TYR A 58 -4.87 3.91 5.81
C TYR A 58 -3.37 4.17 6.02
N ASN A 59 -2.99 5.44 6.07
CA ASN A 59 -1.63 5.91 6.29
C ASN A 59 -1.64 7.00 7.36
N PHE A 60 -1.74 6.58 8.61
CA PHE A 60 -1.88 7.45 9.78
C PHE A 60 -3.01 8.47 9.62
N HIS A 61 -2.70 9.74 9.41
CA HIS A 61 -3.71 10.80 9.40
C HIS A 61 -4.49 10.89 8.08
N ARG A 62 -4.16 10.06 7.08
CA ARG A 62 -4.74 10.13 5.74
C ARG A 62 -5.05 8.75 5.17
N HIS A 63 -6.11 8.67 4.39
CA HIS A 63 -6.42 7.55 3.52
C HIS A 63 -5.84 7.81 2.14
N TYR A 64 -5.15 6.82 1.60
CA TYR A 64 -4.55 6.83 0.29
C TYR A 64 -5.38 5.95 -0.65
N ASP A 65 -5.74 6.49 -1.81
CA ASP A 65 -6.40 5.75 -2.86
C ASP A 65 -5.36 5.32 -3.91
N PRO A 66 -5.02 4.02 -3.97
CA PRO A 66 -4.04 3.52 -4.92
C PRO A 66 -4.52 3.59 -6.39
N SER A 67 -5.84 3.71 -6.64
CA SER A 67 -6.38 3.80 -7.98
C SER A 67 -6.11 5.16 -8.64
N THR A 68 -6.03 6.22 -7.83
CA THR A 68 -5.71 7.59 -8.26
C THR A 68 -4.28 8.00 -7.91
N GLY A 69 -3.58 7.21 -7.07
CA GLY A 69 -2.21 7.48 -6.65
C GLY A 69 -2.09 8.66 -5.68
N ARG A 70 -3.15 8.96 -4.91
CA ARG A 70 -3.26 10.19 -4.11
C ARG A 70 -3.92 9.97 -2.76
N TYR A 71 -3.69 10.90 -1.84
CA TYR A 71 -4.46 10.97 -0.59
C TYR A 71 -5.87 11.52 -0.84
N LEU A 72 -6.84 11.07 -0.04
CA LEU A 72 -8.21 11.55 -0.05
C LEU A 72 -8.39 12.81 0.81
N GLN A 73 -7.50 13.02 1.78
CA GLN A 73 -7.46 14.19 2.65
C GLN A 73 -6.28 15.09 2.30
N SER A 74 -6.48 16.40 2.46
CA SER A 74 -5.41 17.38 2.37
C SER A 74 -4.34 17.10 3.43
N ASP A 75 -3.08 17.40 3.12
CA ASP A 75 -1.97 17.33 4.06
C ASP A 75 -2.27 18.19 5.32
N PRO A 76 -2.25 17.62 6.54
CA PRO A 76 -2.45 18.37 7.78
C PRO A 76 -1.38 19.44 8.04
N ILE A 77 -0.19 19.28 7.47
CA ILE A 77 0.90 20.27 7.53
C ILE A 77 0.60 21.48 6.60
N GLY A 78 -0.37 21.34 5.69
CA GLY A 78 -0.75 22.37 4.74
C GLY A 78 0.36 22.70 3.75
N LEU A 79 0.40 23.95 3.29
CA LEU A 79 1.30 24.40 2.21
C LEU A 79 2.81 24.27 2.54
N GLN A 80 3.18 24.04 3.81
CA GLN A 80 4.56 23.73 4.18
C GLN A 80 5.04 22.39 3.59
N SER A 81 4.13 21.47 3.28
CA SER A 81 4.41 20.19 2.59
C SER A 81 4.55 20.37 1.06
N GLY A 82 4.29 21.57 0.54
CA GLY A 82 4.29 21.91 -0.88
C GLY A 82 2.91 22.28 -1.41
N PHE A 83 2.82 22.58 -2.71
CA PHE A 83 1.59 23.07 -3.33
C PHE A 83 0.53 21.99 -3.58
N ASN A 84 0.93 20.72 -3.72
CA ASN A 84 -0.01 19.62 -3.92
C ASN A 84 -0.22 18.86 -2.62
N LEU A 85 -1.27 19.22 -1.90
CA LEU A 85 -1.59 18.67 -0.57
C LEU A 85 -2.08 17.22 -0.58
N TYR A 86 -2.24 16.62 -1.77
CA TYR A 86 -2.78 15.27 -1.94
C TYR A 86 -1.76 14.30 -2.54
N VAL A 87 -0.54 14.75 -2.81
CA VAL A 87 0.48 13.93 -3.47
C VAL A 87 1.06 12.88 -2.53
N TYR A 88 1.24 11.66 -3.05
CA TYR A 88 2.03 10.63 -2.39
C TYR A 88 3.47 10.65 -2.92
N ALA A 89 4.46 10.64 -2.02
CA ALA A 89 5.88 10.56 -2.34
C ALA A 89 6.35 11.51 -3.47
N SER A 90 5.82 12.74 -3.52
CA SER A 90 6.11 13.71 -4.60
C SER A 90 5.89 13.15 -6.03
N ALA A 91 4.96 12.21 -6.18
CA ALA A 91 4.68 11.45 -7.41
C ALA A 91 5.85 10.57 -7.91
N MET A 92 6.78 10.23 -7.01
CA MET A 92 7.91 9.33 -7.23
C MET A 92 7.87 8.21 -6.17
N PRO A 93 6.89 7.28 -6.26
CA PRO A 93 6.72 6.19 -5.31
C PRO A 93 7.79 5.10 -5.44
#